data_AF-A0A1A8AK93-F1
#
_entry.id   AF-A0A1A8AK93-F1
#
_cell.length_a   1.000
_cell.length_b   1.000
_cell.length_c   1.000
_cell.angle_alpha   90.00
_cell.angle_beta   90.00
_cell.angle_gamma   90.00
#
_symmetry.space_group_name_H-M   'P 1'
#
loop_
_entity.id
_entity.type
_entity.pdbx_description
1 polymer ?
#
loop_
_entity_poly.entity_id
_entity_poly.type
_entity_poly.pdbx_seq_one_letter_code
_entity_poly.pdbx_strand_id
1 'polypeptide(L)' 'ELDKKGYGPISTEILEGQQFYYAEDYHQQYLKKVPNGYCGLKGTGASCPIRGVDQGTGAGATSPGLF' A
#
# COMPACT_ATOMS: atom_id res chain seq x y z
N GLU A 1 -8.11 -10.91 9.03
CA GLU A 1 -8.86 -9.78 8.43
C GLU A 1 -9.38 -10.07 7.02
N LEU A 2 -8.56 -10.58 6.08
CA LEU A 2 -9.03 -10.84 4.70
C LEU A 2 -10.10 -11.95 4.62
N ASP A 3 -9.87 -13.11 5.25
CA ASP A 3 -10.87 -14.18 5.33
C ASP A 3 -12.17 -13.72 5.99
N LYS A 4 -12.06 -12.96 7.09
CA LYS A 4 -13.22 -12.40 7.82
C LYS A 4 -14.05 -11.46 6.95
N LYS A 5 -13.43 -10.79 5.98
CA LYS A 5 -14.08 -9.90 5.01
C LYS A 5 -14.57 -10.64 3.76
N GLY A 6 -14.41 -11.96 3.69
CA GLY A 6 -14.83 -12.79 2.55
C GLY A 6 -13.89 -12.74 1.35
N TYR A 7 -12.66 -12.22 1.50
CA TYR A 7 -11.66 -12.20 0.41
C TYR A 7 -10.96 -13.55 0.21
N GLY A 8 -11.07 -14.47 1.17
CA GLY A 8 -10.40 -15.77 1.12
C GLY A 8 -8.90 -15.69 1.39
N PRO A 9 -8.16 -16.79 1.12
CA PRO A 9 -6.75 -16.89 1.43
C PRO A 9 -5.90 -15.90 0.61
N ILE A 10 -4.74 -15.55 1.16
CA ILE A 10 -3.78 -14.65 0.50
C ILE A 10 -3.25 -15.32 -0.77
N SER A 11 -3.40 -14.66 -1.91
CA SER A 11 -2.93 -15.12 -3.22
C SER A 11 -1.58 -14.54 -3.62
N THR A 12 -0.84 -13.96 -2.69
CA THR A 12 0.48 -13.36 -2.97
C THR A 12 1.49 -14.45 -3.32
N GLU A 13 2.13 -14.31 -4.47
CA GLU A 13 3.23 -15.18 -4.89
C GLU A 13 4.57 -14.63 -4.39
N ILE A 14 5.42 -15.51 -3.83
CA ILE A 14 6.75 -15.15 -3.31
C ILE A 14 7.79 -15.99 -4.07
N LEU A 15 8.53 -15.34 -4.96
CA LEU A 15 9.52 -15.96 -5.84
C LEU A 15 10.77 -15.07 -5.94
N GLU A 16 11.94 -15.69 -5.96
CA GLU A 16 13.22 -14.99 -6.12
C GLU A 16 13.71 -15.01 -7.58
N GLY A 17 14.56 -14.05 -7.94
CA GLY A 17 15.36 -14.10 -9.17
C GLY A 17 14.59 -14.08 -10.49
N GLN A 18 13.34 -13.63 -10.49
CA GLN A 18 12.54 -13.56 -11.72
C GLN A 18 13.12 -12.55 -12.70
N GLN A 19 13.09 -12.89 -13.99
CA GLN A 19 13.48 -11.95 -15.04
C GLN A 19 12.47 -10.80 -15.08
N PHE A 20 12.96 -9.58 -14.95
CA PHE A 20 12.15 -8.37 -15.01
C PHE A 20 12.36 -7.66 -16.34
N TYR A 21 11.25 -7.38 -17.04
CA TYR A 21 11.24 -6.59 -18.27
C TYR A 21 10.52 -5.28 -18.02
N TYR A 22 11.11 -4.17 -18.47
CA TYR A 22 10.45 -2.88 -18.42
C TYR A 22 9.22 -2.88 -19.32
N ALA A 23 8.10 -2.38 -18.81
CA ALA A 23 6.95 -2.02 -19.64
C ALA A 23 7.29 -0.79 -20.53
N GLU A 24 6.55 -0.63 -21.61
CA GLU A 24 6.70 0.48 -22.57
C GLU A 24 6.67 1.86 -21.88
N ASP A 25 7.33 2.87 -22.48
CA ASP A 25 7.45 4.22 -21.88
C ASP A 25 6.10 4.84 -21.49
N TYR A 26 5.06 4.53 -22.25
CA TYR A 26 3.70 4.97 -21.96
C TYR A 26 3.21 4.57 -20.56
N HIS A 27 3.59 3.38 -20.08
CA HIS A 27 3.22 2.88 -18.76
C HIS A 27 4.05 3.54 -17.64
N GLN A 28 5.20 4.12 -17.97
CA GLN A 28 6.07 4.76 -17.00
C GLN A 28 5.48 6.10 -16.56
N GLN A 29 5.30 6.25 -15.24
CA GLN A 29 4.68 7.40 -14.60
C GLN A 29 3.32 7.79 -15.24
N TYR A 30 2.54 6.79 -15.68
CA TYR A 30 1.30 7.00 -16.42
C TYR A 30 0.33 7.96 -15.72
N LEU A 31 0.08 7.79 -14.42
CA LEU A 31 -0.83 8.66 -13.66
C LEU A 31 -0.32 10.10 -13.50
N LYS A 32 0.99 10.34 -13.63
CA LYS A 32 1.56 11.69 -13.68
C LYS A 32 1.35 12.32 -15.06
N LYS A 33 1.48 11.53 -16.13
CA LYS A 33 1.26 11.95 -17.52
C LYS A 33 -0.24 12.18 -17.79
N VAL A 34 -1.13 11.38 -17.19
CA VAL A 34 -2.59 11.45 -17.33
C VAL A 34 -3.22 11.59 -15.93
N PRO A 35 -3.45 12.82 -15.45
CA PRO A 35 -3.89 13.08 -14.07
C PRO A 35 -5.30 12.54 -13.74
N ASN A 36 -6.14 12.32 -14.75
CA ASN A 36 -7.44 11.63 -14.61
C ASN A 36 -7.40 10.21 -15.19
N GLY A 37 -6.20 9.63 -15.30
CA GLY A 37 -5.98 8.28 -15.80
C GLY A 37 -6.55 7.25 -14.81
N TYR A 38 -7.06 6.15 -15.34
CA TYR A 38 -7.64 5.11 -14.52
C TYR A 38 -6.56 4.36 -13.73
N CYS A 39 -6.59 4.49 -12.40
CA CYS A 39 -5.70 3.78 -11.49
C CYS A 39 -6.28 2.41 -11.09
N GLY A 40 -7.59 2.32 -10.83
CA GLY A 40 -8.28 1.09 -10.48
C GLY A 40 -7.87 0.43 -9.14
N LEU A 41 -6.90 1.00 -8.42
CA LEU A 41 -6.44 0.47 -7.13
C LEU A 41 -7.49 0.75 -6.04
N LYS A 42 -8.24 -0.29 -5.67
CA LYS A 42 -9.27 -0.23 -4.60
C LYS A 42 -8.75 -0.70 -3.24
N GLY A 43 -7.62 -1.41 -3.20
CA GLY A 43 -7.07 -2.02 -1.99
C GLY A 43 -8.04 -3.00 -1.32
N THR A 44 -7.68 -3.52 -0.14
CA THR A 44 -8.53 -4.43 0.66
C THR A 44 -9.34 -3.71 1.74
N GLY A 45 -9.04 -2.43 1.99
CA GLY A 45 -9.64 -1.61 3.05
C GLY A 45 -9.49 -2.20 4.46
N ALA A 46 -8.62 -3.19 4.67
CA ALA A 46 -8.38 -3.81 5.96
C ALA A 46 -7.43 -2.92 6.77
N SER A 47 -7.85 -2.53 7.98
CA SER A 47 -6.97 -1.87 8.93
C SER A 47 -5.96 -2.90 9.44
N CYS A 48 -4.67 -2.58 9.36
CA CYS A 48 -3.62 -3.35 10.01
C CYS A 48 -3.27 -2.68 11.35
N PRO A 49 -3.69 -3.22 12.51
CA PRO A 49 -3.20 -2.75 13.78
C PRO A 49 -1.74 -3.20 13.92
N ILE A 50 -0.81 -2.31 13.59
CA ILE A 50 0.62 -2.49 13.85
C ILE A 50 0.83 -2.65 15.36
N ARG A 51 1.18 -3.85 15.81
CA ARG A 51 1.61 -4.11 17.19
C ARG A 51 3.14 -4.16 17.20
N GLY A 52 3.77 -3.11 17.73
CA GLY A 52 5.22 -3.10 18.02
C GLY A 52 5.99 -1.87 17.48
N VAL A 53 5.60 -0.66 17.88
CA VAL A 53 6.62 0.25 18.44
C VAL A 53 6.52 0.02 19.95
N ASP A 54 7.66 -0.19 20.59
CA ASP A 54 7.81 -0.40 22.02
C ASP A 54 6.89 0.53 22.82
N GLN A 55 6.22 -0.02 23.82
CA GLN A 55 5.53 0.78 24.83
C GLN A 55 6.57 1.48 25.70
N GLY A 56 7.15 2.57 25.18
CA GLY A 56 7.82 3.61 25.94
C GLY A 56 6.80 4.70 26.28
N THR A 57 6.32 4.68 27.51
CA THR A 57 5.63 5.75 28.25
C THR A 57 5.80 7.18 27.68
N GLY A 58 4.70 7.91 27.50
CA GLY A 58 4.71 9.36 27.69
C GLY A 58 3.92 10.20 26.69
N ALA A 59 2.77 10.68 27.17
CA ALA A 59 2.21 12.02 26.97
C ALA A 59 2.04 12.60 25.55
N GLY A 60 0.84 13.12 25.31
CA GLY A 60 0.44 13.73 24.05
C GLY A 60 1.37 14.84 23.57
N ALA A 61 1.50 14.91 22.25
CA ALA A 61 1.92 16.11 21.55
C ALA A 61 0.96 16.31 20.39
N THR A 62 -0.07 17.13 20.61
CA THR A 62 -0.55 18.01 19.56
C THR A 62 0.64 18.83 19.09
N SER A 63 1.00 18.74 17.81
CA SER A 63 1.81 19.79 17.20
C SER A 63 1.29 20.13 15.81
N PRO A 64 1.27 21.42 15.47
CA PRO A 64 0.49 21.99 14.39
C PRO A 64 1.27 21.91 13.08
N GLY A 65 0.57 22.25 11.99
CA GLY A 65 1.09 22.15 10.64
C GLY A 65 2.44 22.82 10.40
N LEU A 66 3.14 22.26 9.43
CA LEU A 66 4.10 22.95 8.60
C LEU A 66 3.82 22.46 7.17
N PHE A 67 3.63 23.45 6.29
CA PHE A 67 3.51 23.42 4.82
C PHE A 67 3.74 22.09 4.09
#